data_AF-A0A8T4THI1-F1
#
_entry.id   AF-A0A8T4THI1-F1
#
_cell.length_a   1.000
_cell.length_b   1.000
_cell.length_c   1.000
_cell.angle_alpha   90.00
_cell.angle_beta   90.00
_cell.angle_gamma   90.00
#
_symmetry.space_group_name_H-M   'P 1'
#
loop_
_entity.id
_entity.type
_entity.pdbx_description
1 polymer ?
#
loop_
_entity_poly.entity_id
_entity_poly.type
_entity_poly.pdbx_seq_one_letter_code
_entity_poly.pdbx_strand_id
1 'polypeptide(L)' 'MVKCDICGDKAENLFLGKIKGTYIKKDKKLKAVCSGCQRKLGNKLEENL' A
#
# COMPACT_ATOMS: atom_id res chain seq x y z
N MET A 1 5.38 -7.21 -9.69
CA MET A 1 4.16 -6.39 -9.61
C MET A 1 3.64 -6.48 -8.18
N VAL A 2 3.54 -5.35 -7.49
CA VAL A 2 3.28 -5.34 -6.04
C VAL A 2 1.77 -5.40 -5.81
N LYS A 3 1.32 -6.21 -4.87
CA LYS A 3 -0.10 -6.28 -4.47
C LYS A 3 -0.31 -5.43 -3.23
N CYS A 4 -1.47 -4.80 -3.14
CA CYS A 4 -1.91 -4.13 -1.93
C CYS A 4 -2.22 -5.18 -0.86
N ASP A 5 -1.60 -5.08 0.32
CA ASP A 5 -1.88 -5.96 1.46
C ASP A 5 -3.30 -5.78 2.03
N ILE A 6 -3.98 -4.66 1.72
CA ILE A 6 -5.31 -4.35 2.24
C ILE A 6 -6.43 -4.88 1.33
N CYS A 7 -6.37 -4.59 0.03
CA CYS A 7 -7.43 -4.97 -0.92
C CYS A 7 -7.04 -6.12 -1.84
N GLY A 8 -5.79 -6.59 -1.81
CA GLY A 8 -5.30 -7.65 -2.70
C GLY A 8 -5.09 -7.24 -4.17
N ASP A 9 -5.59 -6.07 -4.57
CA ASP A 9 -5.42 -5.54 -5.93
C ASP A 9 -3.96 -5.17 -6.24
N LYS A 10 -3.71 -5.02 -7.54
CA LYS A 10 -2.41 -4.59 -8.06
C LYS A 10 -2.16 -3.14 -7.64
N ALA A 11 -1.10 -2.88 -6.88
CA ALA A 11 -0.59 -1.52 -6.74
C ALA A 11 0.04 -1.14 -8.09
N GLU A 12 -0.55 -0.17 -8.78
CA GLU A 12 0.02 0.38 -10.01
C GLU A 12 1.47 0.81 -9.77
N ASN A 13 2.37 0.51 -10.70
CA ASN A 13 3.72 1.03 -10.67
C ASN A 13 3.75 2.35 -11.45
N LEU A 14 4.33 3.39 -10.86
CA LEU A 14 4.71 4.62 -11.54
C LEU A 14 5.91 4.38 -12.44
N PHE A 15 6.09 5.29 -13.39
CA PHE A 15 7.34 5.39 -14.16
C PHE A 15 8.51 5.50 -13.17
N LEU A 16 9.60 4.75 -13.41
CA LEU A 16 10.73 4.49 -12.48
C LEU A 16 10.54 3.35 -11.47
N GLY A 17 9.54 2.49 -11.63
CA GLY A 17 9.41 1.28 -10.79
C GLY A 17 9.00 1.54 -9.34
N LYS A 18 8.60 2.78 -9.02
CA LYS A 18 7.97 3.14 -7.74
C LYS A 18 6.53 2.65 -7.73
N ILE A 19 5.98 2.31 -6.58
CA ILE A 19 4.53 2.03 -6.48
C ILE A 19 3.75 3.34 -6.41
N LYS A 20 2.57 3.39 -7.03
CA LYS A 20 1.57 4.44 -6.86
C LYS A 20 0.79 4.14 -5.58
N GLY A 21 1.43 4.41 -4.45
CA GLY A 21 0.93 4.07 -3.12
C GLY A 21 2.00 4.30 -2.06
N THR A 22 1.86 3.62 -0.92
CA THR A 22 2.78 3.75 0.21
C THR A 22 3.22 2.39 0.72
N TYR A 23 4.38 2.35 1.37
CA TYR A 23 4.83 1.20 2.16
C TYR A 23 4.75 1.55 3.63
N ILE A 24 4.09 0.69 4.40
CA ILE A 24 3.94 0.87 5.85
C ILE A 24 4.67 -0.26 6.54
N LYS A 25 5.45 0.06 7.57
CA LYS A 25 6.17 -0.94 8.34
C LYS A 25 5.31 -1.38 9.53
N LYS A 26 4.75 -2.58 9.47
CA LYS A 26 3.96 -3.18 10.55
C LYS A 26 4.57 -4.54 10.92
N ASP A 27 4.69 -4.83 12.21
CA ASP A 27 5.27 -6.10 12.69
C ASP A 27 6.64 -6.45 12.09
N LYS A 28 7.50 -5.45 11.95
CA LYS A 28 8.82 -5.54 11.30
C LYS A 28 8.80 -5.92 9.81
N LYS A 29 7.63 -6.01 9.18
CA LYS A 29 7.44 -6.29 7.75
C LYS A 29 7.01 -5.03 7.01
N LEU A 30 7.50 -4.84 5.78
CA LEU A 30 7.02 -3.80 4.89
C LEU A 30 5.76 -4.31 4.19
N LYS A 31 4.68 -3.56 4.36
CA LYS A 31 3.37 -3.81 3.78
C LYS A 31 3.11 -2.82 2.66
N ALA A 32 2.73 -3.30 1.50
CA ALA A 32 2.47 -2.45 0.35
C ALA A 32 1.00 -2.04 0.34
N VAL A 33 0.74 -0.76 0.16
CA VAL A 33 -0.63 -0.24 0.08
C VAL A 33 -0.81 0.61 -1.17
N CYS A 34 -1.85 0.33 -1.95
CA CYS A 34 -2.15 1.10 -3.16
C CYS A 34 -2.68 2.51 -2.80
N SER A 35 -2.55 3.45 -3.74
CA SER A 35 -3.04 4.83 -3.58
C SER A 35 -4.53 4.92 -3.23
N GLY A 36 -5.36 3.97 -3.70
CA GLY A 36 -6.79 3.91 -3.37
C GLY A 36 -7.05 3.63 -1.89
N CYS A 37 -6.45 2.55 -1.35
CA CYS A 37 -6.52 2.23 0.07
C CYS A 37 -5.87 3.33 0.92
N GLN A 38 -4.76 3.90 0.47
CA GLN A 38 -4.11 5.03 1.13
C GLN A 38 -5.05 6.23 1.25
N ARG A 39 -5.74 6.64 0.17
CA ARG A 39 -6.71 7.75 0.20
C ARG A 39 -7.94 7.43 1.04
N LYS A 40 -8.43 6.19 1.01
CA LYS A 40 -9.65 5.79 1.71
C LYS A 40 -9.44 5.68 3.22
N LEU A 41 -8.30 5.15 3.65
CA LEU A 41 -8.02 4.86 5.06
C LEU A 41 -7.21 5.97 5.73
N GLY A 42 -6.40 6.73 4.99
CA GLY A 42 -5.61 7.84 5.53
C GLY A 42 -4.77 7.40 6.74
N ASN A 43 -4.98 8.04 7.89
CA ASN A 43 -4.26 7.71 9.14
C ASN A 43 -4.66 6.35 9.74
N LYS A 44 -5.77 5.74 9.32
CA LYS A 44 -6.23 4.42 9.79
C LYS A 44 -5.64 3.25 9.01
N LEU A 45 -4.64 3.53 8.18
CA LEU A 45 -3.97 2.51 7.38
C LEU A 45 -3.35 1.42 8.24
N GLU A 46 -2.70 1.79 9.34
CA GLU A 46 -2.01 0.86 10.24
C GLU A 46 -2.98 -0.08 10.96
N GLU A 47 -4.20 0.39 11.28
CA GLU A 47 -5.25 -0.42 11.92
C GLU A 47 -5.80 -1.51 11.00
N ASN A 48 -5.70 -1.33 9.68
CA ASN A 48 -6.29 -2.20 8.66
C ASN A 48 -5.24 -3.07 7.93
N LEU A 49 -4.02 -3.17 8.47
CA LEU A 49 -2.85 -3.84 7.89
C LEU A 49 -2.38 -5.09 8.63
#